data_AF-A0A2V8SL27-F1
#
_entry.id   AF-A0A2V8SL27-F1
#
_cell.length_a   1.000
_cell.length_b   1.000
_cell.length_c   1.000
_cell.angle_alpha   90.00
_cell.angle_beta   90.00
_cell.angle_gamma   90.00
#
_symmetry.space_group_name_H-M   'P 1'
#
loop_
_entity.id
_entity.type
_entity.pdbx_description
1 polymer ?
#
loop_
_entity_poly.entity_id
_entity_poly.type
_entity_poly.pdbx_seq_one_letter_code
_entity_poly.pdbx_strand_id
1 'polypeptide(L)'
;MLRSTSSLTLPERMTLGWGKLRRFYLAHFRPAYVRESLARRVGQCDRTGACCHLMFTCPLLDQKSDPVRCTIHAIKPKVCRLFPIDERDLRDRDIISPHTPCGFSFVPRQEFLARGPAAVREAETHVHVEAIDLPKERGEAHPHGH
;
A
#
# COMPACT_ATOMS: atom_id res chain seq x y z
N MET A 1 16.88 7.97 9.44
CA MET A 1 16.11 8.58 10.56
C MET A 1 14.71 8.95 10.07
N LEU A 2 13.68 8.73 10.90
CA LEU A 2 12.30 9.12 10.60
C LEU A 2 12.03 10.53 11.15
N ARG A 3 11.36 11.38 10.37
CA ARG A 3 10.89 12.69 10.83
C ARG A 3 9.72 12.52 11.79
N SER A 4 9.72 13.30 12.86
CA SER A 4 8.60 13.38 13.79
C SER A 4 7.40 14.07 13.12
N THR A 5 6.19 13.61 13.42
CA THR A 5 4.95 14.24 12.90
C THR A 5 4.78 15.68 13.37
N SER A 6 5.40 16.05 14.50
CA SER A 6 5.46 17.43 15.01
C SER A 6 6.38 18.34 14.19
N SER A 7 7.32 17.78 13.41
CA SER A 7 8.27 18.52 12.56
C SER A 7 7.80 18.72 11.12
N LEU A 8 6.56 18.31 10.82
CA LEU A 8 5.97 18.43 9.49
C LEU A 8 5.28 19.79 9.34
N THR A 9 5.50 20.42 8.19
CA THR A 9 4.78 21.62 7.78
C THR A 9 3.30 21.31 7.52
N LEU A 10 2.45 22.35 7.56
CA LEU A 10 1.03 22.23 7.24
C LEU A 10 0.76 21.59 5.84
N PRO A 11 1.42 22.00 4.74
CA PRO A 11 1.23 21.37 3.45
C PRO A 11 1.64 19.89 3.44
N GLU A 12 2.76 19.54 4.08
CA GLU A 12 3.17 18.13 4.22
C GLU A 12 2.11 17.31 4.96
N ARG A 13 1.57 17.83 6.07
CA ARG A 13 0.49 17.17 6.81
C ARG A 13 -0.75 16.97 5.95
N MET A 14 -1.13 17.97 5.14
CA MET A 14 -2.25 17.85 4.20
C MET A 14 -1.98 16.81 3.12
N THR A 15 -0.77 16.76 2.56
CA THR A 15 -0.36 15.73 1.59
C THR A 15 -0.47 14.33 2.18
N LEU A 16 0.05 14.11 3.39
CA LEU A 16 -0.06 12.82 4.08
C LEU A 16 -1.51 12.49 4.43
N GLY A 17 -2.27 13.50 4.85
CA GLY A 17 -3.74 13.55 5.00
C GLY A 17 -4.45 12.89 3.84
N TRP A 18 -4.28 13.53 2.70
CA TRP A 18 -4.83 13.13 1.41
C TRP A 18 -4.34 11.75 0.97
N GLY A 19 -3.06 11.45 1.18
CA GLY A 19 -2.47 10.14 0.87
C GLY A 19 -3.18 9.00 1.60
N LYS A 20 -3.54 9.18 2.88
CA LYS A 20 -4.29 8.17 3.65
C LYS A 20 -5.68 7.94 3.07
N LEU A 21 -6.40 9.01 2.73
CA LEU A 21 -7.72 8.92 2.10
C LEU A 21 -7.64 8.27 0.71
N ARG A 22 -6.66 8.67 -0.10
CA ARG A 22 -6.36 8.10 -1.42
C ARG A 22 -6.13 6.60 -1.32
N ARG A 23 -5.26 6.15 -0.42
CA ARG A 23 -4.97 4.72 -0.21
C ARG A 23 -6.20 3.95 0.22
N PHE A 24 -7.00 4.50 1.14
CA PHE A 24 -8.25 3.90 1.55
C PHE A 24 -9.21 3.76 0.35
N TYR A 25 -9.40 4.81 -0.44
CA TYR A 25 -10.26 4.77 -1.60
C TYR A 25 -9.78 3.75 -2.65
N LEU A 26 -8.49 3.77 -3.02
CA LEU A 26 -7.94 2.86 -4.02
C LEU A 26 -8.06 1.39 -3.60
N ALA A 27 -7.75 1.10 -2.33
CA ALA A 27 -7.84 -0.25 -1.78
C ALA A 27 -9.27 -0.83 -1.86
N HIS A 28 -10.31 -0.02 -1.66
CA HIS A 28 -11.69 -0.52 -1.60
C HIS A 28 -12.44 -0.40 -2.94
N PHE A 29 -12.22 0.68 -3.69
CA PHE A 29 -13.05 1.01 -4.86
C PHE A 29 -12.35 0.84 -6.21
N ARG A 30 -11.02 0.65 -6.24
CA ARG A 30 -10.26 0.53 -7.50
C ARG A 30 -9.35 -0.73 -7.53
N PRO A 31 -9.89 -1.95 -7.33
CA PRO A 31 -9.09 -3.16 -7.23
C PRO A 31 -8.28 -3.48 -8.50
N ALA A 32 -8.81 -3.19 -9.70
CA ALA A 32 -8.08 -3.37 -10.96
C ALA A 32 -6.84 -2.48 -11.05
N TYR A 33 -6.97 -1.21 -10.66
CA TYR A 33 -5.83 -0.29 -10.59
C TYR A 33 -4.78 -0.76 -9.59
N VAL A 34 -5.22 -1.23 -8.42
CA VAL A 34 -4.32 -1.75 -7.39
C VAL A 34 -3.59 -3.00 -7.91
N ARG A 35 -4.27 -3.93 -8.58
CA ARG A 35 -3.64 -5.12 -9.18
C ARG A 35 -2.57 -4.76 -10.21
N GLU A 36 -2.89 -3.90 -11.18
CA GLU A 36 -1.92 -3.43 -12.17
C GLU A 36 -0.71 -2.78 -11.48
N SER A 37 -0.95 -1.92 -10.49
CA SER A 37 0.12 -1.23 -9.79
C SER A 37 1.00 -2.19 -8.97
N LEU A 38 0.39 -3.16 -8.29
CA LEU A 38 1.12 -4.21 -7.56
C LEU A 38 1.90 -5.14 -8.50
N ALA A 39 1.40 -5.42 -9.71
CA ALA A 39 2.12 -6.21 -10.70
C ALA A 39 3.38 -5.49 -11.22
N ARG A 40 3.36 -4.15 -11.21
CA ARG A 40 4.54 -3.31 -11.51
C ARG A 40 5.48 -3.14 -10.33
N ARG A 41 5.06 -3.51 -9.12
CA ARG A 41 5.84 -3.33 -7.90
C ARG A 41 6.93 -4.39 -7.82
N VAL A 42 8.15 -3.94 -7.63
CA VAL A 42 9.32 -4.80 -7.47
C VAL A 42 10.03 -4.48 -6.16
N GLY A 43 10.89 -5.41 -5.72
CA GLY A 43 11.60 -5.31 -4.45
C GLY A 43 10.80 -5.86 -3.26
N GLN A 44 11.20 -5.46 -2.05
CA GLN A 44 10.73 -6.07 -0.80
C GLN A 44 10.70 -5.07 0.36
N CYS A 45 10.01 -5.43 1.44
CA CYS A 45 9.90 -4.56 2.60
C CYS A 45 11.14 -4.69 3.50
N ASP A 46 11.93 -3.61 3.57
CA ASP A 46 13.12 -3.54 4.44
C ASP A 46 12.79 -3.27 5.93
N ARG A 47 11.50 -3.27 6.29
CA ARG A 47 11.03 -3.07 7.68
C ARG A 47 11.55 -1.77 8.33
N THR A 48 11.69 -0.70 7.55
CA THR A 48 12.14 0.62 8.04
C THR A 48 11.14 1.31 8.98
N GLY A 49 9.89 0.83 9.05
CA GLY A 49 8.82 1.44 9.84
C GLY A 49 8.24 2.74 9.28
N ALA A 50 8.84 3.36 8.25
CA ALA A 50 8.43 4.68 7.75
C ALA A 50 6.94 4.77 7.35
N CYS A 51 6.38 3.70 6.75
CA CYS A 51 4.97 3.65 6.38
C CYS A 51 4.01 3.65 7.59
N CYS A 52 4.47 3.19 8.76
CA CYS A 52 3.73 3.23 10.02
C CYS A 52 3.72 4.62 10.68
N HIS A 53 4.48 5.59 10.15
CA HIS A 53 4.52 6.98 10.62
C HIS A 53 3.85 7.97 9.66
N LEU A 54 3.20 7.47 8.60
CA LEU A 54 2.46 8.32 7.66
C LEU A 54 1.31 9.03 8.38
N MET A 55 1.44 10.35 8.55
CA MET A 55 0.54 11.28 9.27
C MET A 55 0.52 11.16 10.79
N PHE A 56 0.50 9.94 11.33
CA PHE A 56 0.55 9.67 12.76
C PHE A 56 1.40 8.42 13.00
N THR A 57 1.97 8.30 14.20
CA THR A 57 2.68 7.09 14.61
C THR A 57 1.66 6.00 14.92
N CYS A 58 1.71 4.88 14.18
CA CYS A 58 0.85 3.75 14.40
C CYS A 58 1.09 3.16 15.80
N PRO A 59 0.05 3.00 16.64
CA PRO A 59 0.21 2.44 17.98
C PRO A 59 0.59 0.95 17.98
N LEU A 60 0.47 0.27 16.83
CA LEU A 60 0.77 -1.15 16.66
C LEU A 60 2.19 -1.40 16.15
N LEU A 61 3.02 -0.35 16.04
CA LEU A 61 4.44 -0.45 15.73
C LEU A 61 5.23 -0.67 17.02
N ASP A 62 5.87 -1.82 17.14
CA ASP A 62 6.88 -2.09 18.16
C ASP A 62 8.22 -1.50 17.72
N GLN A 63 8.57 -0.38 18.34
CA GLN A 63 9.84 0.32 18.15
C GLN A 63 10.97 -0.21 19.05
N LYS A 64 10.67 -1.14 19.99
CA LYS A 64 11.69 -1.73 20.87
C LYS A 64 12.45 -2.86 20.20
N SER A 65 11.87 -3.47 19.15
CA SER A 65 12.51 -4.49 18.34
C SER A 65 13.44 -3.87 17.28
N ASP A 66 14.59 -4.51 17.02
CA ASP A 66 15.47 -4.20 15.88
C ASP A 66 15.65 -5.45 14.99
N PRO A 67 15.15 -5.45 13.74
CA PRO A 67 14.40 -4.38 13.07
C PRO A 67 12.99 -4.21 13.66
N VAL A 68 12.41 -3.01 13.52
CA VAL A 68 11.07 -2.68 14.03
C VAL A 68 9.99 -3.63 13.50
N ARG A 69 8.98 -3.92 14.32
CA ARG A 69 7.97 -4.94 14.01
C ARG A 69 6.56 -4.38 14.16
N CYS A 70 5.65 -4.87 13.32
CA CYS A 70 4.22 -4.63 13.50
C CYS A 70 3.67 -5.74 14.39
N THR A 71 3.07 -5.41 15.52
CA THR A 71 2.55 -6.39 16.49
C THR A 71 1.41 -7.23 15.92
N ILE A 72 0.66 -6.67 14.97
CA ILE A 72 -0.45 -7.34 14.28
C ILE A 72 -0.10 -7.77 12.86
N HIS A 73 1.16 -8.13 12.59
CA HIS A 73 1.64 -8.38 11.23
C HIS A 73 0.78 -9.37 10.44
N ALA A 74 0.29 -10.43 11.11
CA ALA A 74 -0.54 -11.46 10.50
C ALA A 74 -1.93 -10.97 10.07
N ILE A 75 -2.50 -9.99 10.77
CA ILE A 75 -3.88 -9.50 10.58
C ILE A 75 -3.91 -8.05 10.08
N LYS A 76 -2.87 -7.61 9.37
CA LYS A 76 -2.76 -6.24 8.88
C LYS A 76 -4.03 -5.78 8.16
N PRO A 77 -4.50 -4.56 8.39
CA PRO A 77 -5.56 -3.97 7.58
C PRO A 77 -5.19 -3.98 6.10
N LYS A 78 -6.21 -4.06 5.24
CA LYS A 78 -6.05 -4.08 3.77
C LYS A 78 -5.12 -2.97 3.27
N VAL A 79 -5.35 -1.74 3.73
CA VAL A 79 -4.53 -0.56 3.36
C VAL A 79 -3.04 -0.71 3.73
N CYS A 80 -2.72 -1.42 4.82
CA CYS A 80 -1.35 -1.67 5.26
C CYS A 80 -0.68 -2.80 4.46
N ARG A 81 -1.44 -3.83 4.08
CA ARG A 81 -0.93 -4.94 3.22
C ARG A 81 -0.61 -4.48 1.81
N LEU A 82 -1.44 -3.58 1.28
CA LEU A 82 -1.30 -3.08 -0.08
C LEU A 82 -0.22 -2.01 -0.24
N PHE A 83 0.28 -1.44 0.86
CA PHE A 83 1.30 -0.40 0.80
C PHE A 83 2.67 -0.93 0.33
N PRO A 84 3.41 -0.20 -0.50
CA PRO A 84 2.95 0.95 -1.29
C PRO A 84 2.05 0.48 -2.44
N ILE A 85 0.96 1.22 -2.69
CA ILE A 85 0.05 0.93 -3.80
C ILE A 85 0.67 1.39 -5.12
N ASP A 86 1.25 2.59 -5.14
CA ASP A 86 1.86 3.21 -6.32
C ASP A 86 3.02 4.14 -5.95
N GLU A 87 3.57 4.84 -6.94
CA GLU A 87 4.69 5.77 -6.78
C GLU A 87 4.35 6.99 -5.91
N ARG A 88 3.06 7.36 -5.78
CA ARG A 88 2.63 8.46 -4.90
C ARG A 88 2.80 8.08 -3.44
N ASP A 89 2.56 6.82 -3.10
CA ASP A 89 2.77 6.32 -1.76
C ASP A 89 4.25 6.34 -1.34
N LEU A 90 5.15 6.10 -2.29
CA LEU A 90 6.59 6.26 -2.05
C LEU A 90 6.94 7.73 -1.77
N ARG A 91 6.43 8.65 -2.58
CA ARG A 91 6.63 10.10 -2.36
C ARG A 91 6.10 10.57 -1.01
N ASP A 92 4.90 10.13 -0.62
CA ASP A 92 4.34 10.44 0.71
C ASP A 92 5.26 9.90 1.83
N ARG A 93 5.80 8.69 1.66
CA ARG A 93 6.69 8.06 2.63
C ARG A 93 8.06 8.74 2.70
N ASP A 94 8.56 9.28 1.59
CA ASP A 94 9.83 9.99 1.55
C ASP A 94 9.77 11.35 2.25
N ILE A 95 8.57 11.95 2.38
CA ILE A 95 8.37 13.11 3.27
C ILE A 95 8.74 12.74 4.72
N ILE A 96 8.41 11.53 5.16
CA ILE A 96 8.69 11.03 6.52
C ILE A 96 10.14 10.56 6.66
N SER A 97 10.73 9.97 5.61
CA SER A 97 12.07 9.37 5.69
C SER A 97 12.89 9.68 4.43
N PRO A 98 13.31 10.94 4.26
CA PRO A 98 13.92 11.42 3.02
C PRO A 98 15.29 10.80 2.73
N HIS A 99 16.00 10.32 3.76
CA HIS A 99 17.38 9.82 3.64
C HIS A 99 17.49 8.29 3.62
N THR A 100 16.37 7.59 3.71
CA THR A 100 16.37 6.12 3.70
C THR A 100 15.35 5.71 2.66
N PRO A 101 15.73 5.14 1.50
CA PRO A 101 14.76 4.75 0.49
C PRO A 101 13.86 3.61 0.96
N CYS A 102 12.73 3.41 0.29
CA CYS A 102 11.93 2.21 0.44
C CYS A 102 12.51 1.07 -0.41
N GLY A 103 12.56 -0.15 0.11
CA GLY A 103 12.96 -1.33 -0.65
C GLY A 103 11.99 -1.75 -1.76
N PHE A 104 10.85 -1.06 -1.90
CA PHE A 104 9.96 -1.20 -3.05
C PHE A 104 10.18 -0.08 -4.07
N SER A 105 10.08 -0.43 -5.34
CA SER A 105 10.01 0.51 -6.46
C SER A 105 8.97 0.02 -7.48
N PHE A 106 8.70 0.83 -8.50
CA PHE A 106 7.72 0.50 -9.54
C PHE A 106 8.35 0.62 -10.92
N VAL A 107 8.10 -0.39 -11.75
CA VAL A 107 8.41 -0.33 -13.18
C VAL A 107 7.51 0.74 -13.82
N PRO A 108 8.06 1.68 -14.61
CA PRO A 108 7.26 2.67 -15.32
C PRO A 108 6.16 2.00 -16.13
N ARG A 109 4.95 2.56 -16.07
CA ARG A 109 3.77 1.94 -16.71
C ARG A 109 3.99 1.65 -18.20
N GLN A 110 4.65 2.56 -18.92
CA GLN A 110 4.92 2.39 -20.35
C GLN A 110 5.85 1.20 -20.61
N GLU A 111 6.92 1.07 -19.83
CA GLU A 111 7.85 -0.06 -19.92
C GLU A 111 7.15 -1.37 -19.56
N PHE A 112 6.31 -1.37 -18.52
CA PHE A 112 5.53 -2.54 -18.14
C PHE A 112 4.59 -3.00 -19.26
N LEU A 113 3.86 -2.08 -19.89
CA LEU A 113 2.96 -2.39 -21.01
C LEU A 113 3.74 -2.83 -22.27
N ALA A 114 4.96 -2.34 -22.46
CA ALA A 114 5.83 -2.72 -23.57
C ALA A 114 6.31 -4.18 -23.49
N ARG A 115 6.24 -4.84 -22.31
CA ARG A 115 6.54 -6.28 -22.14
C ARG A 115 5.52 -7.20 -22.82
N GLY A 116 4.43 -6.63 -23.33
CA GLY A 116 3.40 -7.32 -24.08
C GLY A 116 2.26 -7.85 -23.20
N PRO A 117 1.08 -8.12 -23.78
CA PRO A 117 -0.13 -8.41 -23.02
C PRO A 117 -0.05 -9.70 -22.20
N ALA A 118 0.68 -10.71 -22.67
CA ALA A 118 0.83 -11.99 -21.98
C ALA A 118 1.61 -11.85 -20.67
N ALA A 119 2.78 -11.19 -20.72
CA ALA A 119 3.61 -10.96 -19.54
C ALA A 119 2.91 -10.06 -18.50
N VAL A 120 2.15 -9.07 -18.95
CA VAL A 120 1.33 -8.23 -18.07
C VAL A 120 0.26 -9.06 -17.36
N ARG A 121 -0.48 -9.90 -18.09
CA ARG A 121 -1.51 -10.77 -17.50
C ARG A 121 -0.92 -11.76 -16.50
N GLU A 122 0.23 -12.35 -16.82
CA GLU A 122 0.94 -13.25 -15.91
C GLU A 122 1.37 -12.54 -14.62
N ALA A 123 1.99 -11.36 -14.75
CA ALA A 123 2.38 -10.55 -13.61
C ALA A 123 1.17 -10.18 -12.72
N GLU A 124 0.04 -9.83 -13.33
CA GLU A 124 -1.22 -9.57 -12.59
C GLU A 124 -1.78 -10.81 -11.91
N THR A 125 -1.68 -12.01 -12.51
CA THR A 125 -2.15 -13.25 -11.88
C THR A 125 -1.33 -13.67 -10.67
N HIS A 126 -0.04 -13.31 -10.62
CA HIS A 126 0.82 -13.58 -9.47
C HIS A 126 0.61 -12.60 -8.32
N VAL A 127 -0.15 -11.51 -8.53
CA VAL A 127 -0.61 -10.64 -7.46
C VAL A 127 -1.81 -11.28 -6.77
N HIS A 128 -1.55 -12.24 -5.89
CA HIS A 128 -2.57 -12.74 -4.98
C HIS A 128 -2.56 -11.93 -3.69
N VAL A 129 -3.61 -11.14 -3.47
CA VAL A 129 -3.83 -10.47 -2.19
C VAL A 129 -5.23 -10.82 -1.76
N GLU A 130 -5.36 -11.67 -0.73
CA GLU A 130 -6.66 -12.13 -0.21
C GLU A 130 -7.66 -10.98 0.00
N ALA A 131 -7.17 -9.80 0.39
CA ALA A 131 -8.01 -8.63 0.58
C ALA A 131 -8.53 -7.99 -0.73
N ILE A 132 -7.86 -8.17 -1.88
CA ILE A 132 -8.32 -7.78 -3.21
C ILE A 132 -9.20 -8.88 -3.82
N ASP A 133 -8.79 -10.14 -3.66
CA ASP A 133 -9.35 -11.30 -4.36
C ASP A 133 -10.53 -11.95 -3.61
N LEU A 134 -10.95 -11.39 -2.47
CA LEU A 134 -12.16 -11.80 -1.78
C LEU A 134 -13.34 -11.77 -2.78
N PRO A 135 -14.16 -12.84 -2.84
CA PRO A 135 -15.36 -12.81 -3.65
C PRO A 135 -16.17 -11.59 -3.26
N LYS A 136 -16.49 -10.73 -4.22
CA LYS A 136 -17.56 -9.76 -4.02
C LYS A 136 -18.79 -10.61 -3.75
N GLU A 137 -19.22 -10.71 -2.50
CA GLU A 137 -20.50 -11.32 -2.12
C GLU A 137 -21.52 -10.72 -3.10
N ARG A 138 -21.91 -11.51 -4.12
CA ARG A 138 -23.06 -11.14 -4.92
C ARG A 138 -24.19 -11.22 -3.91
N GLY A 139 -24.89 -10.10 -3.70
CA GLY A 139 -26.15 -10.13 -2.99
C GLY A 139 -27.06 -11.10 -3.73
N GLU A 140 -27.03 -12.36 -3.31
CA GLU A 140 -27.93 -13.39 -3.79
C GLU A 140 -29.26 -13.01 -3.15
N ALA A 141 -30.15 -12.46 -3.98
CA ALA A 141 -31.52 -12.21 -3.59
C ALA A 141 -32.09 -13.54 -3.10
N HIS A 142 -32.32 -13.63 -1.79
CA HIS A 142 -33.01 -14.74 -1.17
C HIS A 142 -34.41 -14.82 -1.80
N PRO A 143 -34.78 -15.89 -2.52
CA PRO A 143 -36.16 -16.03 -2.95
C PRO A 143 -36.98 -16.32 -1.70
N HIS A 144 -37.84 -15.37 -1.33
CA HIS A 144 -38.91 -15.65 -0.38
C HIS A 144 -39.82 -16.72 -0.98
N GLY A 145 -39.64 -17.95 -0.52
CA GLY A 145 -40.59 -19.05 -0.69
C GLY A 145 -40.89 -19.61 0.69
N HIS A 146 -42.07 -19.29 1.20
CA HIS A 146 -43.05 -20.19 1.84
C HIS A 146 -44.25 -19.36 2.32
#